data_AF-A0A4Q9RU62-F1
#
_entry.id   AF-A0A4Q9RU62-F1
#
_cell.length_a   1.000
_cell.length_b   1.000
_cell.length_c   1.000
_cell.angle_alpha   90.00
_cell.angle_beta   90.00
_cell.angle_gamma   90.00
#
_symmetry.space_group_name_H-M   'P 1'
#
loop_
_entity.id
_entity.type
_entity.pdbx_description
1 polymer ?
#
loop_
_entity_poly.entity_id
_entity_poly.type
_entity_poly.pdbx_seq_one_letter_code
_entity_poly.pdbx_strand_id
1 'polypeptide(L)'
;MGAILEFFVEIIFGGIIVHVIGLYTRYYFFKLIRKNKGLKYLSGDKVINDKINSVQQPFYNAIVGIITFCALSFSIAYMVFS
;
A
#
# COMPACT_ATOMS: atom_id res chain seq x y z
N MET A 1 11.74 24.57 6.83
CA MET A 1 12.28 23.20 7.05
C MET A 1 11.18 22.16 7.16
N GLY A 2 10.05 22.42 7.84
CA GLY A 2 8.92 21.47 7.97
C GLY A 2 8.24 21.06 6.66
N ALA A 3 7.92 22.00 5.77
CA ALA A 3 7.19 21.71 4.52
C ALA A 3 7.90 20.72 3.57
N ILE A 4 9.24 20.74 3.53
CA ILE A 4 10.03 19.81 2.71
C ILE A 4 9.96 18.40 3.28
N LEU A 5 10.04 18.27 4.61
CA LEU A 5 9.93 16.98 5.28
C LEU A 5 8.52 16.38 5.08
N GLU A 6 7.47 17.17 5.25
CA GLU A 6 6.09 16.77 5.00
C GLU A 6 5.90 16.26 3.57
N PHE A 7 6.49 16.95 2.58
CA PHE A 7 6.47 16.52 1.18
C PHE A 7 7.13 15.16 0.96
N PHE A 8 8.32 14.93 1.54
CA PHE A 8 8.98 13.63 1.42
C PHE A 8 8.20 12.51 2.12
N VAL A 9 7.65 12.79 3.30
CA VAL A 9 6.81 11.84 4.03
C VAL A 9 5.59 11.45 3.20
N GLU A 10 4.91 12.42 2.59
CA GLU A 10 3.73 12.16 1.76
C GLU A 10 4.08 11.33 0.52
N ILE A 11 5.17 11.63 -0.17
CA ILE A 11 5.60 10.86 -1.35
C ILE A 11 5.96 9.42 -0.98
N ILE A 12 6.73 9.25 0.10
CA ILE A 12 7.21 7.92 0.49
C ILE A 12 6.04 7.10 1.05
N PHE A 13 5.31 7.62 2.04
CA PHE A 13 4.25 6.88 2.70
C PHE A 13 2.97 6.84 1.86
N GLY A 14 2.42 7.99 1.47
CA GLY A 14 1.21 8.07 0.67
C GLY A 14 1.42 7.52 -0.74
N GLY A 15 2.44 7.99 -1.45
CA GLY A 15 2.72 7.54 -2.80
C GLY A 15 3.20 6.09 -2.87
N ILE A 16 4.42 5.84 -2.40
CA ILE A 16 5.10 4.56 -2.64
C ILE A 16 4.51 3.44 -1.76
N ILE A 17 4.44 3.63 -0.45
CA ILE A 17 4.04 2.56 0.47
C ILE A 17 2.56 2.22 0.29
N VAL A 18 1.67 3.22 0.28
CA VAL A 18 0.22 2.99 0.20
C VAL A 18 -0.23 2.70 -1.24
N HIS A 19 0.03 3.61 -2.19
CA HIS A 19 -0.52 3.51 -3.54
C HIS A 19 0.24 2.57 -4.48
N VAL A 20 1.47 2.18 -4.16
CA VAL A 20 2.22 1.19 -4.94
C VAL A 20 2.32 -0.14 -4.18
N ILE A 21 3.12 -0.21 -3.12
CA ILE A 21 3.46 -1.47 -2.46
C ILE A 21 2.20 -2.12 -1.87
N GLY A 22 1.44 -1.39 -1.07
CA GLY A 22 0.23 -1.90 -0.42
C GLY A 22 -0.85 -2.33 -1.40
N LEU A 23 -1.14 -1.48 -2.38
CA LEU A 23 -2.14 -1.73 -3.41
C LEU A 23 -1.83 -2.99 -4.24
N TYR A 24 -0.62 -3.08 -4.80
CA TYR A 24 -0.25 -4.22 -5.65
C TYR A 24 -0.11 -5.51 -4.86
N THR A 25 0.45 -5.47 -3.65
CA THR A 25 0.52 -6.66 -2.80
C THR A 25 -0.86 -7.21 -2.50
N ARG A 26 -1.82 -6.36 -2.11
CA ARG A 26 -3.21 -6.81 -1.88
C ARG A 26 -3.82 -7.36 -3.17
N TYR A 27 -3.62 -6.69 -4.30
CA TYR A 27 -4.14 -7.15 -5.59
C TYR A 27 -3.64 -8.56 -5.94
N TYR A 28 -2.34 -8.81 -5.85
CA TYR A 28 -1.76 -10.12 -6.12
C TYR A 28 -2.15 -11.17 -5.07
N PHE A 29 -2.23 -10.80 -3.79
CA PHE A 29 -2.72 -11.70 -2.73
C PHE A 29 -4.15 -12.16 -3.01
N PHE A 30 -5.05 -11.24 -3.36
CA PHE A 30 -6.43 -11.56 -3.71
C PHE A 30 -6.54 -12.43 -4.96
N LYS A 31 -5.68 -12.17 -5.97
CA LYS A 31 -5.56 -13.01 -7.16
C LYS A 31 -5.07 -14.42 -6.83
N LEU A 32 -4.12 -14.55 -5.90
CA LEU A 32 -3.57 -15.83 -5.43
C LEU A 32 -4.65 -16.72 -4.79
N ILE A 33 -5.51 -16.15 -3.94
CA ILE A 33 -6.62 -16.86 -3.30
C ILE A 33 -7.88 -16.98 -4.18
N ARG A 34 -7.76 -16.71 -5.49
CA ARG A 34 -8.85 -16.73 -6.48
C ARG A 34 -10.04 -15.79 -6.16
N LYS A 35 -9.82 -14.78 -5.31
CA LYS A 35 -10.79 -13.71 -5.05
C LYS A 35 -10.46 -12.52 -5.92
N ASN A 36 -10.97 -12.49 -7.16
CA ASN A 36 -10.65 -11.44 -8.13
C ASN A 36 -11.20 -10.06 -7.70
N LYS A 37 -10.43 -9.33 -6.89
CA LYS A 37 -10.66 -7.92 -6.56
C LYS A 37 -9.89 -7.05 -7.54
N GLY A 38 -10.57 -6.17 -8.26
CA GLY A 38 -9.93 -5.28 -9.22
C GLY A 38 -9.06 -4.22 -8.54
N LEU A 39 -7.95 -3.84 -9.19
CA LEU A 39 -7.06 -2.76 -8.75
C LEU A 39 -7.82 -1.48 -8.40
N LYS A 40 -8.79 -1.11 -9.23
CA LYS A 40 -9.63 0.09 -9.04
C LYS A 40 -10.55 0.04 -7.82
N TYR A 41 -10.96 -1.16 -7.40
CA TYR A 41 -11.71 -1.34 -6.16
C TYR A 41 -10.78 -1.19 -4.97
N LEU A 42 -9.59 -1.77 -5.04
CA LEU A 42 -8.59 -1.74 -3.98
C LEU A 42 -7.90 -0.38 -3.83
N SER A 43 -7.86 0.46 -4.88
CA SER A 43 -7.31 1.81 -4.81
C SER A 43 -8.20 2.79 -4.06
N GLY A 44 -9.51 2.51 -3.99
CA GLY A 44 -10.49 3.41 -3.36
C GLY A 44 -11.06 4.49 -4.29
N ASP A 45 -10.56 4.61 -5.54
CA ASP A 45 -10.89 5.72 -6.47
C ASP A 45 -12.35 5.77 -6.94
N LYS A 46 -13.14 4.72 -6.72
CA LYS A 46 -14.47 4.60 -7.36
C LYS A 46 -15.65 4.29 -6.46
N VAL A 47 -15.49 4.34 -5.14
CA VAL A 47 -16.64 4.05 -4.26
C VAL A 47 -17.44 5.32 -3.98
N ILE A 48 -18.02 5.90 -5.04
CA ILE A 48 -18.82 7.14 -5.01
C ILE A 48 -20.11 6.96 -4.17
N ASN A 49 -20.60 5.72 -4.00
CA ASN A 49 -21.82 5.42 -3.26
C ASN A 49 -21.60 4.89 -1.83
N ASP A 50 -20.35 4.72 -1.37
CA ASP A 50 -20.08 4.07 -0.09
C ASP A 50 -18.87 4.70 0.61
N LYS A 51 -19.10 5.82 1.31
CA LYS A 51 -18.06 6.63 2.00
C LYS A 51 -17.20 5.81 2.97
N ILE A 52 -17.73 4.72 3.51
CA ILE A 52 -17.00 3.82 4.40
C ILE A 52 -15.86 3.12 3.64
N ASN A 53 -16.14 2.65 2.42
CA ASN A 53 -15.17 1.95 1.61
C ASN A 53 -14.06 2.87 1.07
N SER A 54 -14.35 4.14 0.78
CA SER A 54 -13.33 5.09 0.27
C SER A 54 -12.23 5.40 1.29
N VAL A 55 -12.52 5.31 2.60
CA VAL A 55 -11.51 5.49 3.66
C VAL A 55 -10.84 4.17 4.04
N GLN A 56 -11.60 3.08 4.05
CA GLN A 56 -11.08 1.77 4.43
C GLN A 56 -10.04 1.22 3.43
N GLN A 57 -10.22 1.41 2.12
CA GLN A 57 -9.28 0.85 1.14
C GLN A 57 -7.85 1.44 1.27
N PRO A 58 -7.66 2.77 1.32
CA PRO A 58 -6.35 3.35 1.59
C PRO A 58 -5.75 2.90 2.92
N PHE A 59 -6.57 2.79 3.98
CA PHE A 59 -6.11 2.31 5.29
C PHE A 59 -5.57 0.87 5.23
N TYR A 60 -6.29 -0.05 4.60
CA TYR A 60 -5.80 -1.42 4.40
C TYR A 60 -4.57 -1.47 3.49
N ASN A 61 -4.49 -0.62 2.46
CA ASN A 61 -3.30 -0.50 1.63
C ASN A 61 -2.09 -0.03 2.45
N ALA A 62 -2.28 0.95 3.36
CA ALA A 62 -1.22 1.43 4.24
C ALA A 62 -0.65 0.33 5.12
N ILE A 63 -1.51 -0.41 5.83
CA ILE A 63 -1.09 -1.51 6.71
C ILE A 63 -0.32 -2.58 5.93
N VAL A 64 -0.88 -3.06 4.82
CA VAL A 64 -0.23 -4.11 4.02
C VAL A 64 1.06 -3.59 3.38
N GLY A 65 1.07 -2.33 2.94
CA GLY A 65 2.23 -1.67 2.37
C GLY A 65 3.39 -1.61 3.36
N ILE A 66 3.14 -1.16 4.60
CA ILE A 66 4.14 -1.09 5.67
C ILE A 66 4.70 -2.47 5.99
N ILE A 67 3.83 -3.47 6.19
CA ILE A 67 4.25 -4.85 6.49
C ILE A 67 5.15 -5.39 5.37
N THR A 68 4.73 -5.18 4.11
CA THR A 68 5.47 -5.64 2.93
C THR A 68 6.80 -4.92 2.80
N PHE A 69 6.82 -3.61 2.99
CA PHE A 69 8.03 -2.80 2.94
C PHE A 69 9.06 -3.24 4.00
N CYS A 70 8.60 -3.48 5.24
CA CYS A 70 9.45 -4.03 6.29
C CYS A 70 9.99 -5.41 5.91
N ALA A 71 9.13 -6.32 5.46
CA ALA A 71 9.55 -7.67 5.04
C ALA A 71 10.60 -7.61 3.93
N LEU A 72 10.38 -6.82 2.88
CA LEU A 72 11.35 -6.63 1.79
C LEU A 72 12.66 -6.04 2.30
N SER A 73 12.60 -5.03 3.17
CA SER A 73 13.80 -4.40 3.74
C SER A 73 14.61 -5.39 4.57
N PHE A 74 13.96 -6.20 5.41
CA PHE A 74 14.62 -7.27 6.16
C PHE A 74 15.20 -8.35 5.26
N SER A 75 14.48 -8.77 4.22
CA SER A 75 14.98 -9.77 3.26
C SER A 75 16.22 -9.26 2.52
N ILE A 76 16.21 -8.01 2.05
CA ILE A 76 17.37 -7.41 1.38
C ILE A 76 18.54 -7.28 2.36
N ALA A 77 18.31 -6.78 3.57
CA ALA A 77 19.36 -6.67 4.58
C ALA A 77 19.96 -8.04 4.92
N TYR A 78 19.12 -9.06 5.09
CA TYR A 78 19.58 -10.43 5.33
C TYR A 78 20.44 -10.94 4.18
N MET A 79 20.03 -10.76 2.92
CA MET A 79 20.81 -11.21 1.77
C MET A 79 22.15 -10.49 1.61
N VAL A 80 22.26 -9.24 2.07
CA VAL A 80 23.47 -8.43 1.93
C VAL A 80 24.45 -8.66 3.08
N PHE A 81 23.95 -8.88 4.30
CA PHE A 81 24.75 -8.95 5.52
C PHE A 81 24.87 -10.37 6.13
N SER A 82 24.20 -11.37 5.55
CA SER A 82 24.39 -12.80 5.87
C SER A 82 25.36 -13.47 4.90
#